data_AF-A0A356APS6-F1
#
_entry.id   AF-A0A356APS6-F1
#
_cell.length_a   1.000
_cell.length_b   1.000
_cell.length_c   1.000
_cell.angle_alpha   90.00
_cell.angle_beta   90.00
_cell.angle_gamma   90.00
#
_symmetry.space_group_name_H-M   'P 1'
#
loop_
_entity.id
_entity.type
_entity.pdbx_description
1 polymer ?
#
loop_
_entity_poly.entity_id
_entity_poly.type
_entity_poly.pdbx_seq_one_letter_code
_entity_poly.pdbx_strand_id
1 'polypeptide(L)'
;NGIILGSIRLPYAMAIRNMIPASDTFKKMGNEKSGIPFHSALLAGAFSLIWMALHFITQKYNLLPNSDVSEISIVMNYLSYIVLYVMVIRLAAKGEIKGAWHGYIIPVFAILGALIIL
;
A
#
# COMPACT_ATOMS: atom_id res chain seq x y z
N ASN A 1 2.88 8.35 14.77
CA ASN A 1 1.66 8.45 13.94
C ASN A 1 1.35 7.07 13.35
N GLY A 2 0.08 6.69 13.21
CA GLY A 2 -0.37 5.38 12.72
C GLY A 2 0.13 5.04 11.32
N ILE A 3 0.30 6.03 10.44
CA ILE A 3 0.88 5.84 9.11
C ILE A 3 2.31 5.30 9.20
N ILE A 4 3.16 5.93 10.01
CA ILE A 4 4.55 5.50 10.22
C ILE A 4 4.59 4.08 10.79
N LEU A 5 3.76 3.79 11.78
CA LEU A 5 3.69 2.45 12.37
C LEU A 5 3.23 1.40 11.34
N GLY A 6 2.27 1.75 10.47
CA GLY A 6 1.81 0.93 9.36
C GLY A 6 2.93 0.66 8.36
N SER A 7 3.63 1.70 7.89
CA SER A 7 4.75 1.58 6.95
C SER A 7 5.88 0.68 7.46
N ILE A 8 6.13 0.69 8.78
CA ILE A 8 7.13 -0.18 9.41
C ILE A 8 6.62 -1.62 9.54
N ARG A 9 5.34 -1.81 9.87
CA ARG A 9 4.76 -3.14 10.10
C ARG A 9 4.44 -3.90 8.83
N LEU A 10 4.17 -3.22 7.72
CA LEU A 10 3.82 -3.86 6.44
C LEU A 10 4.91 -4.80 5.91
N PRO A 11 6.20 -4.39 5.79
CA PRO A 11 7.26 -5.30 5.36
C PRO A 11 7.42 -6.50 6.29
N TYR A 12 7.30 -6.28 7.60
CA TYR A 12 7.35 -7.33 8.60
C TYR A 12 6.21 -8.34 8.47
N ALA A 13 4.98 -7.88 8.29
CA ALA A 13 3.81 -8.74 8.09
C ALA A 13 3.93 -9.59 6.81
N MET A 14 4.52 -9.03 5.74
CA MET A 14 4.81 -9.77 4.51
C MET A 14 5.96 -10.77 4.69
N ALA A 15 6.99 -10.41 5.48
CA ALA A 15 8.12 -11.28 5.79
C ALA A 15 7.70 -12.54 6.56
N ILE A 16 6.81 -12.41 7.55
CA ILE A 16 6.24 -13.56 8.29
C ILE A 16 5.57 -14.55 7.33
N ARG A 17 4.93 -14.06 6.27
CA ARG A 17 4.22 -14.86 5.27
C ARG A 17 5.11 -15.33 4.12
N ASN A 18 6.42 -15.11 4.18
CA ASN A 18 7.37 -15.39 3.09
C ASN A 18 7.01 -14.72 1.75
N MET A 19 6.36 -13.56 1.78
CA MET A 19 5.87 -12.86 0.57
C MET A 19 6.86 -11.84 0.01
N ILE A 20 8.05 -11.68 0.62
CA ILE A 20 9.11 -10.79 0.14
C ILE A 20 10.45 -11.51 0.03
N PRO A 21 11.32 -11.11 -0.92
CA PRO A 21 12.70 -11.58 -0.96
C PRO A 21 13.42 -11.20 0.35
N ALA A 22 14.35 -12.05 0.80
CA ALA A 22 15.06 -11.89 2.08
C ALA A 22 14.14 -11.86 3.32
N SER A 23 13.05 -12.64 3.30
CA SER A 23 12.12 -12.78 4.41
C SER A 23 12.79 -13.06 5.77
N ASP A 24 13.91 -13.80 5.79
CA ASP A 24 14.62 -14.12 7.03
C ASP A 24 15.37 -12.93 7.66
N THR A 25 15.71 -11.91 6.87
CA THR A 25 16.29 -10.66 7.37
C THR A 25 15.22 -9.75 7.96
N PHE A 26 14.02 -9.73 7.36
CA PHE A 26 12.92 -8.88 7.81
C PHE A 26 12.06 -9.50 8.92
N LYS A 27 12.08 -10.83 9.08
CA LYS A 27 11.42 -11.56 10.20
C LYS A 27 12.11 -11.33 11.54
N LYS A 28 13.39 -10.97 11.57
CA LYS A 28 14.14 -10.78 12.81
C LYS A 28 13.58 -9.56 13.57
N MET A 29 12.77 -9.84 14.58
CA MET A 29 12.41 -8.84 15.59
C MET A 29 13.68 -8.42 16.31
N GLY A 30 14.04 -7.14 16.22
CA GLY A 30 15.29 -6.64 16.81
C GLY A 30 15.31 -6.68 18.34
N ASN A 31 14.14 -6.57 18.99
CA ASN A 31 14.03 -6.60 20.45
C ASN A 31 12.60 -7.00 20.88
N GLU A 32 12.45 -8.08 21.64
CA GLU A 32 11.17 -8.56 22.19
C GLU A 32 10.41 -7.49 23.00
N LYS A 33 11.12 -6.49 23.55
CA LYS A 33 10.52 -5.44 24.39
C LYS A 33 9.98 -4.22 23.64
N SER A 34 10.38 -4.01 22.39
CA SER A 34 9.95 -2.83 21.61
C SER A 34 8.89 -3.17 20.56
N GLY A 35 8.81 -4.43 20.11
CA GLY A 35 7.85 -4.85 19.08
C GLY A 35 8.06 -4.18 17.72
N ILE A 36 9.20 -3.52 17.50
CA ILE A 36 9.55 -2.82 16.26
C ILE A 36 10.60 -3.63 15.48
N PRO A 37 10.30 -4.05 14.24
CA PRO A 37 11.26 -4.70 13.36
C PRO A 37 12.26 -3.68 12.80
N PHE A 38 13.48 -3.64 13.33
CA PHE A 38 14.50 -2.64 12.99
C PHE A 38 14.81 -2.57 11.49
N HIS A 39 14.99 -3.71 10.82
CA HIS A 39 15.26 -3.75 9.38
C HIS A 39 14.08 -3.23 8.54
N SER A 40 12.84 -3.46 8.98
CA SER A 40 11.66 -2.91 8.29
C SER A 40 11.52 -1.41 8.54
N ALA A 41 11.90 -0.93 9.73
CA ALA A 41 11.94 0.50 10.03
C ALA A 41 12.99 1.24 9.19
N LEU A 42 14.18 0.65 9.04
CA LEU A 42 15.23 1.18 8.18
C LEU A 42 14.77 1.23 6.71
N LEU A 43 14.12 0.16 6.23
CA LEU A 43 13.56 0.11 4.88
C LEU A 43 12.52 1.22 4.66
N ALA A 44 11.55 1.36 5.56
CA ALA A 44 10.51 2.40 5.48
C ALA A 44 11.11 3.81 5.51
N GLY A 45 12.15 4.03 6.34
CA GLY A 45 12.89 5.28 6.39
C GLY A 45 13.62 5.58 5.08
N ALA A 46 14.35 4.60 4.53
CA ALA A 46 15.04 4.74 3.26
C ALA A 46 14.09 5.08 2.10
N PHE A 47 12.95 4.39 2.00
CA PHE A 47 11.92 4.71 1.01
C PHE A 47 11.37 6.13 1.18
N SER A 48 11.13 6.56 2.42
CA SER A 48 10.65 7.92 2.70
C SER A 48 11.65 8.99 2.26
N LEU A 49 12.95 8.77 2.51
CA LEU A 49 14.02 9.68 2.07
C LEU A 49 14.16 9.71 0.54
N ILE A 50 14.10 8.54 -0.11
CA ILE A 50 14.13 8.44 -1.59
C ILE A 50 12.96 9.22 -2.18
N TRP A 51 11.75 9.03 -1.65
CA TRP A 51 10.56 9.70 -2.15
C TRP A 51 10.63 11.21 -1.95
N MET A 52 11.13 11.66 -0.80
CA MET A 52 11.37 13.08 -0.51
C MET A 52 12.38 13.69 -1.49
N ALA A 53 13.47 12.97 -1.82
CA ALA A 53 14.44 13.43 -2.80
C ALA A 53 13.83 13.54 -4.21
N LEU A 54 13.03 12.55 -4.64
CA LEU A 54 12.31 12.60 -5.91
C LEU A 54 11.33 13.77 -5.98
N HIS A 55 10.57 14.00 -4.91
CA HIS A 55 9.68 15.15 -4.82
C HIS A 55 10.45 16.46 -4.93
N PHE A 56 11.56 16.62 -4.21
CA PHE A 56 12.39 17.81 -4.32
C PHE A 56 12.93 18.04 -5.74
N ILE A 57 13.40 17.00 -6.42
CA ILE A 57 13.91 17.09 -7.80
C ILE A 57 12.79 17.52 -8.76
N THR A 58 11.63 16.86 -8.71
CA THR A 58 10.51 17.16 -9.61
C THR A 58 9.99 18.58 -9.44
N GLN A 59 9.92 19.08 -8.20
CA GLN A 59 9.52 20.46 -7.91
C GLN A 59 10.60 21.47 -8.32
N LYS A 60 11.87 21.22 -8.00
CA LYS A 60 12.98 22.14 -8.33
C LYS A 60 13.13 22.36 -9.84
N TYR A 61 12.97 21.30 -10.63
CA TYR A 61 13.09 21.37 -12.09
C TYR A 61 11.75 21.57 -12.79
N ASN A 62 10.66 21.78 -12.05
CA ASN A 62 9.31 21.93 -12.57
C ASN A 62 8.95 20.83 -13.60
N LEU A 63 9.36 19.58 -13.31
CA LEU A 63 9.15 18.44 -14.21
C LEU A 63 7.67 18.08 -14.36
N LEU A 64 6.87 18.44 -13.35
CA LEU A 64 5.42 18.27 -13.30
C LEU A 64 4.79 19.67 -13.16
N PRO A 65 4.61 20.41 -14.27
CA PRO A 65 4.05 21.74 -14.20
C PRO A 65 2.62 21.70 -13.65
N ASN A 66 2.36 22.50 -12.61
CA ASN A 66 1.10 22.55 -11.84
C ASN A 66 0.71 21.24 -11.13
N SER A 67 1.65 20.30 -10.97
CA SER A 67 1.40 18.98 -10.40
C SER A 67 2.57 18.55 -9.50
N ASP A 68 2.41 17.43 -8.78
CA ASP A 68 3.44 16.84 -7.95
C ASP A 68 3.44 15.31 -7.98
N VAL A 69 4.43 14.71 -7.33
CA VAL A 69 4.59 13.25 -7.25
C VAL A 69 3.47 12.59 -6.41
N SER A 70 2.64 13.37 -5.70
CA SER A 70 1.52 12.82 -4.94
C SER A 70 0.41 12.30 -5.85
N GLU A 71 0.22 12.87 -7.05
CA GLU A 71 -0.73 12.36 -8.04
C GLU A 71 -0.42 10.91 -8.42
N ILE A 72 0.87 10.56 -8.57
CA ILE A 72 1.31 9.19 -8.83
C ILE A 72 0.88 8.27 -7.68
N SER A 73 1.01 8.74 -6.43
CA SER A 73 0.58 7.97 -5.26
C SER A 73 -0.92 7.75 -5.23
N ILE A 74 -1.70 8.77 -5.60
CA ILE A 74 -3.17 8.71 -5.70
C ILE A 74 -3.59 7.70 -6.77
N VAL A 75 -3.06 7.82 -7.99
CA VAL A 75 -3.35 6.91 -9.11
C VAL A 75 -3.04 5.46 -8.74
N MET A 76 -1.85 5.20 -8.18
CA MET A 76 -1.45 3.84 -7.78
C MET A 76 -2.33 3.28 -6.65
N ASN A 77 -2.81 4.13 -5.73
CA ASN A 77 -3.72 3.72 -4.68
C ASN A 77 -5.09 3.30 -5.23
N TYR A 78 -5.67 4.10 -6.14
CA TYR A 78 -6.95 3.77 -6.76
C TYR A 78 -6.87 2.54 -7.68
N LEU A 79 -5.78 2.38 -8.43
CA LEU A 79 -5.53 1.13 -9.17
C LEU A 79 -5.50 -0.09 -8.24
N SER A 80 -4.85 0.04 -7.07
CA SER A 80 -4.80 -1.03 -6.08
C SER A 80 -6.17 -1.34 -5.47
N TYR A 81 -7.01 -0.33 -5.24
CA TYR A 81 -8.40 -0.53 -4.80
C TYR A 81 -9.24 -1.27 -5.83
N ILE A 82 -9.08 -0.97 -7.12
CA ILE A 82 -9.76 -1.72 -8.18
C ILE A 82 -9.39 -3.21 -8.10
N VAL A 83 -8.10 -3.54 -7.95
CA VAL A 83 -7.65 -4.92 -7.79
C VAL A 83 -8.28 -5.57 -6.54
N LEU A 84 -8.34 -4.84 -5.42
CA LEU A 84 -8.97 -5.32 -4.18
C LEU A 84 -10.45 -5.63 -4.40
N TYR A 85 -11.22 -4.73 -5.02
CA TYR A 85 -12.65 -4.91 -5.26
C TYR A 85 -12.92 -6.06 -6.26
N VAL A 86 -12.06 -6.25 -7.25
CA VAL A 86 -12.13 -7.42 -8.13
C VAL A 86 -11.92 -8.72 -7.33
N MET A 87 -11.00 -8.73 -6.36
CA MET A 87 -10.82 -9.89 -5.48
C MET A 87 -12.03 -10.14 -4.57
N VAL A 88 -12.67 -9.09 -4.08
CA VAL A 88 -13.94 -9.19 -3.33
C VAL A 88 -15.02 -9.86 -4.18
N ILE A 89 -15.18 -9.46 -5.45
CA ILE A 89 -16.14 -10.09 -6.37
C ILE A 89 -15.79 -11.58 -6.60
N ARG A 90 -14.50 -11.92 -6.75
CA ARG A 90 -14.06 -13.31 -6.89
C ARG A 90 -14.35 -14.15 -5.64
N LEU A 91 -14.20 -13.58 -4.45
CA LEU A 91 -14.53 -14.24 -3.18
C LEU A 91 -16.05 -14.41 -3.02
N ALA A 92 -16.84 -13.44 -3.47
CA ALA A 92 -18.29 -13.56 -3.53
C ALA A 92 -18.74 -14.68 -4.48
N ALA A 93 -18.08 -14.82 -5.65
CA ALA A 93 -18.33 -15.91 -6.59
C ALA A 93 -18.00 -17.30 -6.01
N LYS A 94 -17.04 -17.37 -5.07
CA LYS A 94 -16.71 -18.59 -4.31
C LYS A 94 -17.66 -18.86 -3.14
N GLY A 95 -18.62 -17.98 -2.87
CA GLY A 95 -19.56 -18.11 -1.75
C GLY A 95 -18.98 -17.72 -0.39
N GLU A 96 -17.77 -17.16 -0.33
CA GLU A 96 -17.15 -16.72 0.93
C GLU A 96 -17.79 -15.42 1.46
N ILE A 97 -18.32 -14.58 0.57
CA ILE A 97 -19.02 -13.35 0.92
C ILE A 97 -20.53 -13.56 0.76
N LYS A 98 -21.28 -13.38 1.85
CA LYS A 98 -22.73 -13.56 1.87
C LYS A 98 -23.45 -12.31 1.40
N GLY A 99 -24.36 -12.49 0.44
CA GLY A 99 -25.29 -11.46 -0.03
C GLY A 99 -24.79 -10.69 -1.26
N ALA A 100 -25.68 -10.54 -2.25
CA ALA A 100 -25.37 -9.89 -3.52
C ALA A 100 -24.99 -8.40 -3.37
N TRP A 101 -25.55 -7.73 -2.36
CA TRP A 101 -25.26 -6.33 -2.05
C TRP A 101 -23.78 -6.10 -1.72
N HIS A 102 -23.23 -6.87 -0.78
CA HIS A 102 -21.84 -6.74 -0.34
C HIS A 102 -20.84 -7.39 -1.29
N GLY A 103 -21.24 -8.46 -1.98
CA GLY A 103 -20.35 -9.20 -2.88
C GLY A 103 -20.19 -8.61 -4.28
N TYR A 104 -21.22 -7.94 -4.80
CA TYR A 104 -21.24 -7.47 -6.20
C TYR A 104 -21.60 -6.00 -6.33
N ILE A 105 -22.69 -5.54 -5.71
CA ILE A 105 -23.21 -4.19 -5.92
C ILE A 105 -22.23 -3.15 -5.37
N ILE A 106 -21.87 -3.22 -4.08
CA ILE A 106 -20.93 -2.28 -3.46
C ILE A 106 -19.56 -2.28 -4.18
N PRO A 107 -18.91 -3.44 -4.45
CA PRO A 107 -17.63 -3.44 -5.14
C PRO A 107 -17.68 -2.84 -6.55
N VAL A 108 -18.75 -3.05 -7.31
CA VAL A 108 -18.90 -2.46 -8.65
C VAL A 108 -19.03 -0.94 -8.56
N PHE A 109 -19.85 -0.42 -7.65
CA PHE A 109 -19.94 1.03 -7.43
C PHE A 109 -18.62 1.62 -6.95
N ALA A 110 -17.87 0.90 -6.11
CA ALA A 110 -16.56 1.35 -5.63
C ALA A 110 -15.52 1.40 -6.76
N ILE A 111 -15.54 0.43 -7.69
CA ILE A 111 -14.70 0.47 -8.90
C ILE A 111 -15.07 1.65 -9.79
N LEU A 112 -16.37 1.90 -10.02
CA LEU A 112 -16.81 3.07 -10.79
C LEU A 112 -16.37 4.38 -10.13
N GLY A 113 -16.45 4.48 -8.80
CA GLY A 113 -15.94 5.63 -8.05
C GLY A 113 -14.43 5.81 -8.20
N ALA A 114 -13.65 4.73 -8.15
CA ALA A 114 -12.21 4.77 -8.38
C ALA A 114 -11.86 5.22 -9.81
N LEU A 115 -12.65 4.82 -10.81
CA LEU A 115 -12.47 5.21 -12.21
C LEU A 115 -12.81 6.68 -12.49
N ILE A 116 -13.60 7.35 -11.65
CA ILE A 116 -13.88 8.78 -11.78
C ILE A 116 -12.67 9.62 -11.36
N ILE A 117 -11.87 9.10 -10.42
CA ILE A 117 -10.71 9.81 -9.86
C ILE A 117 -9.46 9.60 -10.73
N LEU A 118 -9.38 8.46 -11.40
CA LEU A 118 -8.33 8.12 -12.36
C LEU A 118 -8.51 8.88 -13.67
#